data_AF-A0A352CAS0-F1
#
_entry.id   AF-A0A352CAS0-F1
#
_cell.length_a   1.000
_cell.length_b   1.000
_cell.length_c   1.000
_cell.angle_alpha   90.00
_cell.angle_beta   90.00
_cell.angle_gamma   90.00
#
_symmetry.space_group_name_H-M   'P 1'
#
loop_
_entity.id
_entity.type
_entity.pdbx_description
1 polymer ?
#
loop_
_entity_poly.entity_id
_entity_poly.type
_entity_poly.pdbx_seq_one_letter_code
_entity_poly.pdbx_strand_id
1 'polypeptide(L)'
;MSVEDQKRAALRHILAAWDGAQADGCSPEAIASIALFAALSDFVDRYGVEAVARFAETLPAAIRRGEFSLAAKPPGSNGEAP
;
A
#
# COMPACT_ATOMS: atom_id res chain seq x y z
N MET A 1 17.38 -0.33 -16.04
CA MET A 1 16.03 0.02 -15.56
C MET A 1 16.18 1.12 -14.51
N SER A 2 15.54 2.28 -14.67
CA SER A 2 15.66 3.39 -13.72
C SER A 2 15.01 3.06 -12.37
N VAL A 3 15.32 3.81 -11.31
CA VAL A 3 14.65 3.66 -9.99
C VAL A 3 13.14 3.84 -10.12
N GLU A 4 12.70 4.75 -10.98
CA GLU A 4 11.28 4.97 -11.22
C GLU A 4 10.62 3.80 -11.96
N ASP A 5 11.32 3.23 -12.94
CA ASP A 5 10.85 2.01 -13.63
C ASP A 5 10.75 0.83 -12.65
N GLN A 6 11.71 0.69 -11.73
CA GLN A 6 11.68 -0.33 -10.67
C GLN A 6 10.47 -0.13 -9.75
N LYS A 7 10.21 1.10 -9.30
CA LYS A 7 9.04 1.43 -8.47
C LYS A 7 7.73 1.13 -9.20
N ARG A 8 7.62 1.53 -10.47
CA ARG A 8 6.43 1.24 -11.31
C ARG A 8 6.24 -0.27 -11.52
N ALA A 9 7.32 -1.02 -11.72
CA ALA A 9 7.25 -2.47 -11.85
C ALA A 9 6.81 -3.15 -10.55
N ALA A 10 7.42 -2.78 -9.41
CA ALA A 10 7.05 -3.30 -8.10
C ALA A 10 5.58 -3.03 -7.77
N LEU A 11 5.09 -1.81 -8.03
CA LEU A 11 3.68 -1.47 -7.83
C LEU A 11 2.74 -2.36 -8.64
N ARG A 12 3.03 -2.60 -9.93
CA ARG A 12 2.21 -3.50 -10.76
C ARG A 12 2.16 -4.92 -10.19
N HIS A 13 3.28 -5.45 -9.70
CA HIS A 13 3.31 -6.78 -9.09
C HIS A 13 2.50 -6.84 -7.80
N ILE A 14 2.60 -5.81 -6.94
CA ILE A 14 1.80 -5.71 -5.71
C ILE A 14 0.31 -5.66 -6.05
N LEU A 15 -0.11 -4.83 -7.02
CA LEU A 15 -1.52 -4.73 -7.41
C LEU A 15 -2.04 -6.03 -8.03
N ALA A 16 -1.25 -6.71 -8.85
CA ALA A 16 -1.64 -8.01 -9.40
C ALA A 16 -1.81 -9.08 -8.30
N ALA A 17 -0.92 -9.11 -7.31
CA ALA A 17 -1.05 -9.99 -6.15
C ALA A 17 -2.28 -9.65 -5.31
N TRP A 18 -2.61 -8.36 -5.20
CA TRP A 18 -3.80 -7.88 -4.52
C TRP A 18 -5.08 -8.38 -5.21
N ASP A 19 -5.15 -8.24 -6.53
CA ASP A 19 -6.29 -8.72 -7.32
C ASP A 19 -6.46 -10.24 -7.21
N GLY A 20 -5.34 -11.00 -7.23
CA GLY A 20 -5.34 -12.44 -7.01
C GLY A 20 -5.90 -12.83 -5.64
N ALA A 21 -5.44 -12.18 -4.57
CA ALA A 21 -5.94 -12.47 -3.23
C ALA A 21 -7.42 -12.14 -3.05
N GLN A 22 -7.93 -11.09 -3.71
CA GLN A 22 -9.37 -10.79 -3.72
C GLN A 22 -10.16 -11.86 -4.47
N ALA A 23 -9.65 -12.35 -5.60
CA ALA A 23 -10.28 -13.43 -6.36
C ALA A 23 -10.37 -14.74 -5.54
N ASP A 24 -9.41 -14.97 -4.64
CA ASP A 24 -9.40 -16.08 -3.68
C ASP A 24 -10.33 -15.88 -2.47
N GLY A 25 -11.05 -14.74 -2.40
CA GLY A 25 -12.03 -14.43 -1.37
C GLY A 25 -11.49 -13.69 -0.15
N CYS A 26 -10.25 -13.19 -0.17
CA CYS A 26 -9.70 -12.38 0.91
C CYS A 26 -10.30 -10.97 0.89
N SER A 27 -10.63 -10.42 2.07
CA SER A 27 -11.13 -9.04 2.17
C SER A 27 -10.01 -8.03 1.93
N PRO A 28 -10.31 -6.84 1.36
CA PRO A 28 -9.32 -5.78 1.18
C PRO A 28 -8.58 -5.38 2.46
N GLU A 29 -9.28 -5.37 3.60
CA GLU A 29 -8.71 -5.05 4.91
C GLU A 29 -7.71 -6.12 5.39
N ALA A 30 -8.01 -7.39 5.14
CA ALA A 30 -7.11 -8.49 5.45
C ALA A 30 -5.84 -8.40 4.61
N ILE A 31 -5.97 -8.17 3.30
CA ILE A 31 -4.85 -8.02 2.38
C ILE A 31 -3.97 -6.83 2.80
N ALA A 32 -4.57 -5.68 3.11
CA ALA A 32 -3.85 -4.49 3.59
C ALA A 32 -3.04 -4.76 4.86
N SER A 33 -3.67 -5.45 5.83
CA SER A 33 -3.04 -5.77 7.11
C SER A 33 -1.84 -6.70 6.94
N ILE A 34 -1.98 -7.73 6.10
CA ILE A 34 -0.90 -8.68 5.81
C ILE A 34 0.21 -8.04 4.97
N ALA A 35 -0.14 -7.17 4.02
CA ALA A 35 0.85 -6.43 3.24
C ALA A 35 1.70 -5.52 4.14
N LEU A 36 1.09 -4.83 5.09
CA LEU A 36 1.81 -4.02 6.08
C LEU A 36 2.71 -4.90 6.96
N PHE A 37 2.19 -6.02 7.45
CA PHE A 37 2.98 -6.97 8.24
C PHE A 37 4.20 -7.48 7.46
N ALA A 38 4.02 -7.90 6.20
CA ALA A 38 5.09 -8.38 5.34
C ALA A 38 6.15 -7.30 5.10
N ALA A 39 5.73 -6.06 4.80
CA ALA A 39 6.64 -4.93 4.59
C ALA A 39 7.45 -4.59 5.85
N LEU A 40 6.79 -4.52 7.01
CA LEU A 40 7.48 -4.23 8.28
C LEU A 40 8.41 -5.38 8.68
N SER A 41 8.02 -6.63 8.46
CA SER A 41 8.87 -7.80 8.75
C SER A 41 10.14 -7.80 7.90
N ASP A 42 10.03 -7.52 6.59
CA ASP A 42 11.18 -7.38 5.69
C ASP A 42 12.09 -6.21 6.10
N PHE A 43 11.52 -5.09 6.54
CA PHE A 43 12.30 -3.97 7.03
C PHE A 43 13.03 -4.30 8.34
N VAL A 44 12.37 -5.02 9.26
CA VAL A 44 13.00 -5.43 10.53
C VAL A 44 14.16 -6.39 10.27
N ASP A 45 14.00 -7.34 9.35
CA ASP A 45 15.06 -8.28 8.96
C ASP A 45 16.28 -7.54 8.37
N ARG A 46 16.05 -6.52 7.55
CA ARG A 46 17.12 -5.76 6.88
C ARG A 46 17.78 -4.68 7.75
N TYR A 47 17.01 -4.03 8.62
CA TYR A 47 17.43 -2.79 9.29
C TYR A 47 17.39 -2.85 10.82
N GLY A 48 16.78 -3.89 11.41
CA GLY A 48 16.64 -4.06 12.85
C GLY A 48 15.41 -3.38 13.45
N VAL A 49 14.92 -3.92 14.58
CA VAL A 49 13.67 -3.54 15.23
C VAL A 49 13.63 -2.05 15.59
N GLU A 50 14.69 -1.52 16.21
CA GLU A 50 14.74 -0.14 16.69
C GLU A 50 14.75 0.87 15.54
N ALA A 51 15.39 0.55 14.41
CA ALA A 51 15.40 1.41 13.24
C ALA A 51 13.99 1.51 12.62
N VAL A 52 13.29 0.38 12.52
CA VAL A 52 11.93 0.32 11.97
C VAL A 52 10.91 0.94 12.93
N ALA A 53 11.07 0.79 14.24
CA ALA A 53 10.22 1.44 15.23
C ALA A 53 10.29 2.97 15.10
N ARG A 54 11.49 3.54 15.02
CA ARG A 54 11.67 4.99 14.78
C ARG A 54 11.10 5.45 13.45
N PHE A 55 11.23 4.64 12.40
CA PHE A 55 10.55 4.93 11.12
C PHE A 55 9.03 4.95 11.29
N ALA A 56 8.47 3.96 11.99
CA ALA A 56 7.03 3.82 12.18
C ALA A 56 6.40 5.00 12.96
N GLU A 57 7.15 5.62 13.88
CA GLU A 57 6.73 6.84 14.60
C GLU A 57 6.39 8.02 13.65
N THR A 58 6.92 8.02 12.43
CA THR A 58 6.63 9.06 11.43
C THR A 58 5.31 8.84 10.68
N LEU A 59 4.81 7.60 10.64
CA LEU A 59 3.63 7.21 9.86
C LEU A 59 2.34 7.93 10.27
N PRO A 60 2.02 8.11 11.58
CA PRO A 60 0.82 8.83 11.97
C PRO A 60 0.78 10.26 11.40
N ALA A 61 1.93 10.93 11.35
CA ALA A 61 2.01 12.27 10.79
C ALA A 61 1.83 12.26 9.27
N ALA A 62 2.45 11.32 8.55
CA ALA A 62 2.29 11.14 7.11
C ALA A 62 0.84 10.83 6.72
N ILE A 63 0.17 9.95 7.47
CA ILE A 63 -1.25 9.61 7.27
C ILE A 63 -2.13 10.86 7.42
N ARG A 64 -1.94 11.64 8.49
CA ARG A 64 -2.71 12.88 8.71
C ARG A 64 -2.46 13.95 7.64
N ARG A 65 -1.27 13.95 7.02
CA ARG A 65 -0.95 14.81 5.86
C ARG A 65 -1.58 14.31 4.55
N GLY A 66 -2.16 13.11 4.53
CA GLY A 66 -2.80 12.54 3.35
C GLY A 66 -1.81 11.91 2.35
N GLU A 67 -0.58 11.59 2.76
CA GLU A 67 0.45 11.04 1.85
C GLU A 67 0.08 9.68 1.24
N PHE A 68 -0.81 8.94 1.91
CA PHE A 68 -1.31 7.64 1.46
C PHE A 68 -2.74 7.71 0.91
N SER A 69 -3.35 8.91 0.90
CA SER A 69 -4.68 9.09 0.33
C SER A 69 -4.56 9.15 -1.19
N LEU A 70 -5.14 8.17 -1.87
CA LEU A 70 -5.46 8.33 -3.28
C LEU A 70 -6.46 9.48 -3.36
N ALA A 71 -6.07 10.60 -3.99
CA ALA A 71 -6.92 11.78 -4.11
C ALA A 71 -8.34 11.34 -4.45
N ALA A 72 -9.30 11.70 -3.60
CA ALA A 72 -10.68 11.24 -3.69
C ALA A 72 -11.14 11.35 -5.13
N LYS A 73 -11.63 10.23 -5.68
CA LYS A 73 -12.34 10.18 -6.95
C LYS A 73 -13.25 11.41 -7.04
N PRO A 74 -13.11 12.30 -8.05
CA PRO A 74 -13.93 13.50 -8.12
C PRO A 74 -15.41 13.09 -8.12
N PRO A 75 -16.29 13.81 -7.39
CA PRO A 75 -17.71 13.52 -7.40
C PRO A 75 -18.23 13.76 -8.84
N GLY A 76 -18.71 12.70 -9.50
CA GLY A 76 -19.31 12.83 -10.84
C GLY A 76 -19.14 11.65 -11.82
N SER A 77 -18.54 10.52 -11.46
CA SER A 77 -18.43 9.38 -12.39
C SER A 77 -19.57 8.34 -12.25
N ASN A 78 -20.76 8.74 -11.82
CA ASN A 78 -21.94 7.91 -12.07
C ASN A 78 -22.43 8.24 -13.48
N GLY A 79 -22.02 7.39 -14.42
CA GLY A 79 -22.75 7.24 -15.66
C GLY A 79 -24.13 6.68 -15.34
N GLU A 80 -25.06 7.57 -15.04
CA GLU A 80 -26.48 7.24 -14.94
C GLU A 80 -27.17 8.01 -16.06
N ALA A 81 -27.34 7.31 -17.18
CA ALA A 81 -28.28 7.68 -18.22
C ALA A 81 -29.57 6.88 -17.99
N PRO A 82 -30.75 7.50 -17.96
CA PRO A 82 -31.94 6.88 -18.52
C PRO A 82 -31.90 6.95 -20.06
#